data_AF-A0A9E3V3V9-F1
#
_entry.id   AF-A0A9E3V3V9-F1
#
_cell.length_a   1.000
_cell.length_b   1.000
_cell.length_c   1.000
_cell.angle_alpha   90.00
_cell.angle_beta   90.00
_cell.angle_gamma   90.00
#
_symmetry.space_group_name_H-M   'P 1'
#
loop_
_entity.id
_entity.type
_entity.pdbx_description
1 polymer ?
#
loop_
_entity_poly.entity_id
_entity_poly.type
_entity_poly.pdbx_seq_one_letter_code
_entity_poly.pdbx_strand_id
1 'polypeptide(L)'
;MFRMAALSAVVVMVGCGVTESQLVGEDAPQGEGSAELGSAARTYVTVRHDMRKCISPLCGGYWVADVNRATLREVYVNGLDFSGSNLSQESIDAALQGEAVVFYGKLGPAEARFNTRPFLVSAAWRGLPGITRAAGESFFRVAQSRIECFTTPCPQLLATRLNAGGSTRVGDVAVGRASLMAVDQTWLANRIEEHGALVAAKLGTTPNDGPLLDASQVYLKLPEQPGPCPLVKMPACQGGKVYNETRTEDRCVLPSMCVTPGPCTFFLPLCPDGYTRVQWKGRANACPVVACDPTFTVPAAQ
;
A
#
# COMPACT_ATOMS: atom_id res chain seq x y z
N MET A 1 -26.81 82.49 8.17
CA MET A 1 -26.45 82.10 6.78
C MET A 1 -25.67 80.79 6.85
N PHE A 2 -26.24 79.76 6.21
CA PHE A 2 -25.74 78.40 5.90
C PHE A 2 -24.59 77.80 6.73
N ARG A 3 -24.89 76.75 7.50
CA ARG A 3 -23.95 75.68 7.84
C ARG A 3 -24.50 74.34 7.36
N MET A 4 -23.70 73.71 6.49
CA MET A 4 -23.93 72.43 5.82
C MET A 4 -24.00 71.26 6.82
N ALA A 5 -24.95 70.35 6.58
CA ALA A 5 -24.97 69.02 7.13
C ALA A 5 -24.13 68.09 6.24
N ALA A 6 -23.14 67.41 6.82
CA ALA A 6 -22.37 66.38 6.14
C ALA A 6 -23.05 65.02 6.36
N LEU A 7 -23.56 64.41 5.29
CA LEU A 7 -23.98 63.00 5.26
C LEU A 7 -22.74 62.13 5.05
N SER A 8 -22.39 61.30 6.02
CA SER A 8 -21.45 60.19 5.84
C SER A 8 -22.18 58.98 5.28
N ALA A 9 -21.87 58.61 4.03
CA ALA A 9 -22.32 57.37 3.42
C ALA A 9 -21.42 56.21 3.88
N VAL A 10 -22.02 55.22 4.55
CA VAL A 10 -21.39 53.94 4.89
C VAL A 10 -21.53 53.01 3.69
N VAL A 11 -20.41 52.68 3.04
CA VAL A 11 -20.34 51.67 1.97
C VAL A 11 -20.10 50.30 2.61
N VAL A 12 -21.13 49.45 2.61
CA VAL A 12 -21.00 48.04 2.98
C VAL A 12 -20.58 47.26 1.73
N MET A 13 -19.30 46.88 1.66
CA MET A 13 -18.82 45.94 0.65
C MET A 13 -19.21 44.51 1.04
N VAL A 14 -20.17 43.93 0.31
CA VAL A 14 -20.46 42.49 0.37
C VAL A 14 -19.43 41.79 -0.51
N GLY A 15 -18.41 41.22 0.12
CA GLY A 15 -17.43 40.38 -0.55
C GLY A 15 -18.01 38.99 -0.81
N CYS A 16 -18.22 38.62 -2.07
CA CYS A 16 -18.42 37.24 -2.48
C CYS A 16 -17.09 36.49 -2.28
N GLY A 17 -17.01 35.68 -1.23
CA GLY A 17 -15.92 34.73 -1.04
C GLY A 17 -15.97 33.67 -2.13
N VAL A 18 -15.00 33.70 -3.03
CA VAL A 18 -14.73 32.64 -4.00
C VAL A 18 -14.13 31.46 -3.23
N THR A 19 -14.86 30.35 -3.17
CA THR A 19 -14.37 29.06 -2.64
C THR A 19 -13.52 28.38 -3.71
N GLU A 20 -12.23 28.72 -3.75
CA GLU A 20 -11.23 27.93 -4.47
C GLU A 20 -10.80 26.74 -3.62
N SER A 21 -11.06 25.55 -4.18
CA SER A 21 -10.17 24.39 -4.25
C SER A 21 -10.90 23.08 -3.96
N GLN A 22 -11.58 22.56 -4.99
CA GLN A 22 -11.71 21.12 -5.18
C GLN A 22 -10.32 20.55 -5.41
N LEU A 23 -9.63 20.19 -4.33
CA LEU A 23 -8.52 19.26 -4.41
C LEU A 23 -9.10 17.86 -4.45
N VAL A 24 -8.91 17.22 -5.60
CA VAL A 24 -9.07 15.80 -5.85
C VAL A 24 -8.39 15.03 -4.72
N GLY A 25 -9.18 14.55 -3.77
CA GLY A 25 -8.77 13.57 -2.78
C GLY A 25 -9.45 12.27 -3.14
N GLU A 26 -8.65 11.29 -3.54
CA GLU A 26 -9.04 9.90 -3.70
C GLU A 26 -10.09 9.47 -2.67
N ASP A 27 -11.12 8.79 -3.18
CA ASP A 27 -12.18 8.11 -2.45
C ASP A 27 -11.60 7.08 -1.45
N ALA A 28 -11.02 7.54 -0.35
CA ALA A 28 -10.88 6.73 0.85
C ALA A 28 -12.32 6.47 1.35
N PRO A 29 -12.79 5.21 1.42
CA PRO A 29 -14.17 4.92 1.76
C PRO A 29 -14.48 5.43 3.18
N GLN A 30 -15.15 6.59 3.24
CA GLN A 30 -15.69 7.18 4.47
C GLN A 30 -16.90 6.36 4.91
N GLY A 31 -16.63 5.25 5.59
CA GLY A 31 -17.66 4.33 6.05
C GLY A 31 -17.12 3.03 6.62
N GLU A 32 -15.91 3.03 7.20
CA GLU A 32 -15.36 1.86 7.92
C GLU A 32 -15.99 1.75 9.32
N GLY A 33 -17.33 1.74 9.37
CA GLY A 33 -18.05 1.25 10.53
C GLY A 33 -17.80 -0.25 10.71
N SER A 34 -18.05 -0.74 11.92
CA SER A 34 -17.98 -2.15 12.35
C SER A 34 -18.96 -3.07 11.62
N ALA A 35 -19.20 -2.88 10.32
CA ALA A 35 -20.12 -3.70 9.53
C ALA A 35 -19.55 -5.11 9.36
N GLU A 36 -20.32 -6.10 9.78
CA GLU A 36 -20.00 -7.51 9.60
C GLU A 36 -20.05 -7.90 8.12
N LEU A 37 -19.30 -8.93 7.72
CA LEU A 37 -19.37 -9.49 6.39
C LEU A 37 -20.83 -9.80 5.99
N GLY A 38 -21.29 -9.11 4.96
CA GLY A 38 -22.66 -9.20 4.48
C GLY A 38 -22.79 -8.66 3.06
N SER A 39 -24.03 -8.54 2.57
CA SER A 39 -24.33 -7.99 1.24
C SER A 39 -24.50 -6.47 1.22
N ALA A 40 -24.63 -5.84 2.40
CA ALA A 40 -24.93 -4.42 2.53
C ALA A 40 -23.66 -3.54 2.48
N ALA A 41 -22.63 -3.91 3.25
CA ALA A 41 -21.40 -3.14 3.39
C ALA A 41 -20.18 -3.90 2.87
N ARG A 42 -19.16 -3.16 2.44
CA ARG A 42 -17.86 -3.74 2.07
C ARG A 42 -16.95 -3.80 3.30
N THR A 43 -16.16 -4.85 3.38
CA THR A 43 -15.27 -5.16 4.50
C THR A 43 -13.95 -5.74 3.96
N TYR A 44 -12.90 -5.66 4.78
CA TYR A 44 -11.62 -6.31 4.49
C TYR A 44 -11.66 -7.77 4.96
N VAL A 45 -11.28 -8.71 4.10
CA VAL A 45 -11.26 -10.14 4.41
C VAL A 45 -9.94 -10.78 4.04
N THR A 46 -9.47 -11.72 4.86
CA THR A 46 -8.48 -12.70 4.43
C THR A 46 -9.18 -13.85 3.71
N VAL A 47 -8.50 -14.46 2.74
CA VAL A 47 -9.06 -15.55 1.95
C VAL A 47 -8.15 -16.78 1.95
N ARG A 48 -8.78 -17.96 1.98
CA ARG A 48 -8.11 -19.26 1.82
C ARG A 48 -8.92 -20.13 0.88
N HIS A 49 -8.26 -20.79 -0.06
CA HIS A 49 -8.91 -21.69 -1.01
C HIS A 49 -9.47 -22.94 -0.30
N ASP A 50 -10.65 -23.40 -0.73
CA ASP A 50 -11.26 -24.61 -0.22
C ASP A 50 -10.74 -25.87 -0.93
N MET A 51 -9.79 -26.56 -0.30
CA MET A 51 -9.13 -27.75 -0.86
C MET A 51 -9.95 -29.04 -0.74
N ARG A 52 -11.21 -28.98 -0.27
CA ARG A 52 -12.08 -30.16 -0.16
C ARG A 52 -12.46 -30.67 -1.56
N LYS A 53 -12.42 -31.99 -1.75
CA LYS A 53 -12.79 -32.67 -3.00
C LYS A 53 -14.24 -33.14 -2.93
N CYS A 54 -15.17 -32.41 -3.54
CA CYS A 54 -16.60 -32.72 -3.59
C CYS A 54 -17.25 -32.09 -4.84
N ILE A 55 -18.57 -32.13 -4.94
CA ILE A 55 -19.33 -31.56 -6.06
C ILE A 55 -19.37 -30.03 -5.94
N SER A 56 -18.78 -29.31 -6.90
CA SER A 56 -18.93 -27.86 -7.06
C SER A 56 -20.42 -27.49 -7.22
N PRO A 57 -20.93 -26.42 -6.59
CA PRO A 57 -20.24 -25.32 -5.91
C PRO A 57 -20.09 -25.49 -4.39
N LEU A 58 -20.33 -26.68 -3.82
CA LEU A 58 -20.28 -26.90 -2.36
C LEU A 58 -18.84 -26.97 -1.80
N CYS A 59 -17.86 -27.11 -2.69
CA CYS A 59 -16.43 -27.02 -2.41
C CYS A 59 -15.68 -26.56 -3.67
N GLY A 60 -14.37 -26.30 -3.50
CA GLY A 60 -13.54 -25.69 -4.52
C GLY A 60 -13.73 -24.18 -4.65
N GLY A 61 -14.53 -23.58 -3.75
CA GLY A 61 -14.63 -22.14 -3.58
C GLY A 61 -13.58 -21.62 -2.59
N TYR A 62 -13.99 -20.68 -1.74
CA TYR A 62 -13.08 -20.01 -0.80
C TYR A 62 -13.71 -19.86 0.57
N TRP A 63 -12.86 -19.85 1.59
CA TRP A 63 -13.19 -19.43 2.94
C TRP A 63 -12.71 -17.99 3.11
N VAL A 64 -13.63 -17.09 3.46
CA VAL A 64 -13.32 -15.69 3.74
C VAL A 64 -13.54 -15.41 5.22
N ALA A 65 -12.69 -14.58 5.82
CA ALA A 65 -12.82 -14.16 7.21
C ALA A 65 -12.54 -12.66 7.35
N ASP A 66 -13.40 -11.95 8.07
CA ASP A 66 -13.18 -10.54 8.37
C ASP A 66 -11.87 -10.35 9.15
N VAL A 67 -11.06 -9.37 8.73
CA VAL A 67 -9.86 -9.01 9.48
C VAL A 67 -10.21 -8.34 10.82
N ASN A 68 -9.34 -8.51 11.82
CA ASN A 68 -9.42 -7.86 13.15
C ASN A 68 -10.72 -8.07 13.96
N ARG A 69 -11.54 -9.08 13.62
CA ARG A 69 -12.70 -9.44 14.44
C ARG A 69 -12.29 -10.36 15.59
N ALA A 70 -12.91 -10.13 16.75
CA ALA A 70 -12.71 -10.97 17.94
C ALA A 70 -13.13 -12.42 17.68
N THR A 71 -14.17 -12.63 16.88
CA THR A 71 -14.61 -13.94 16.42
C THR A 71 -14.25 -14.10 14.95
N LEU A 72 -13.20 -14.86 14.67
CA LEU A 72 -12.81 -15.24 13.31
C LEU A 72 -13.79 -16.29 12.78
N ARG A 73 -14.96 -15.84 12.33
CA ARG A 73 -15.91 -16.70 11.64
C ARG A 73 -15.55 -16.75 10.16
N GLU A 74 -15.08 -17.90 9.70
CA GLU A 74 -14.94 -18.17 8.27
C GLU A 74 -16.34 -18.34 7.65
N VAL A 75 -16.54 -17.73 6.48
CA VAL A 75 -17.74 -17.86 5.66
C VAL A 75 -17.33 -18.47 4.33
N TYR A 76 -18.05 -19.51 3.92
CA TYR A 76 -17.84 -20.13 2.60
C TYR A 76 -18.43 -19.26 1.51
N VAL A 77 -17.66 -19.03 0.45
CA VAL A 77 -18.11 -18.39 -0.79
C VAL A 77 -17.80 -19.31 -1.95
N ASN A 78 -18.74 -19.44 -2.89
CA ASN A 78 -18.60 -20.38 -4.01
C ASN A 78 -17.62 -19.88 -5.10
N GLY A 79 -17.27 -18.61 -5.07
CA GLY A 79 -16.31 -18.01 -5.99
C GLY A 79 -15.97 -16.57 -5.61
N LEU A 80 -14.94 -16.06 -6.27
CA LEU A 80 -14.54 -14.65 -6.22
C LEU A 80 -14.96 -14.00 -7.53
N ASP A 81 -15.75 -12.93 -7.44
CA ASP A 81 -16.21 -12.18 -8.60
C ASP A 81 -15.46 -10.85 -8.67
N PHE A 82 -14.62 -10.72 -9.68
CA PHE A 82 -13.80 -9.54 -9.95
C PHE A 82 -14.43 -8.61 -11.02
N SER A 83 -15.61 -8.94 -11.56
CA SER A 83 -16.24 -8.19 -12.65
C SER A 83 -16.55 -6.73 -12.28
N GLY A 84 -16.77 -6.45 -11.00
CA GLY A 84 -16.95 -5.11 -10.45
C GLY A 84 -15.68 -4.43 -9.95
N SER A 85 -14.51 -5.05 -10.15
CA SER A 85 -13.21 -4.48 -9.80
C SER A 85 -12.54 -3.84 -11.02
N ASN A 86 -11.70 -2.84 -10.80
CA ASN A 86 -10.84 -2.27 -11.84
C ASN A 86 -9.50 -3.02 -11.96
N LEU A 87 -9.45 -4.30 -11.57
CA LEU A 87 -8.23 -5.11 -11.59
C LEU A 87 -8.00 -5.69 -12.99
N SER A 88 -6.76 -5.62 -13.47
CA SER A 88 -6.35 -6.32 -14.69
C SER A 88 -6.31 -7.84 -14.46
N GLN A 89 -6.35 -8.63 -15.53
CA GLN A 89 -6.21 -10.09 -15.42
C GLN A 89 -4.89 -10.49 -14.73
N GLU A 90 -3.79 -9.79 -15.03
CA GLU A 90 -2.50 -9.98 -14.37
C GLU A 90 -2.58 -9.74 -12.85
N SER A 91 -3.31 -8.70 -12.43
CA SER A 91 -3.53 -8.42 -11.00
C SER A 91 -4.39 -9.48 -10.32
N ILE A 92 -5.40 -9.99 -11.04
CA ILE A 92 -6.26 -11.07 -10.54
C ILE A 92 -5.42 -12.35 -10.37
N ASP A 93 -4.63 -12.72 -11.38
CA ASP A 93 -3.75 -13.89 -11.33
C ASP A 93 -2.72 -13.75 -10.22
N ALA A 94 -2.11 -12.57 -10.08
CA ALA A 94 -1.19 -12.27 -8.99
C ALA A 94 -1.87 -12.44 -7.63
N ALA A 95 -3.10 -11.95 -7.45
CA ALA A 95 -3.84 -12.13 -6.20
C ALA A 95 -4.10 -13.62 -5.94
N LEU A 96 -4.58 -14.37 -6.92
CA LEU A 96 -4.96 -15.79 -6.75
C LEU A 96 -3.78 -16.72 -6.52
N GLN A 97 -2.59 -16.37 -7.01
CA GLN A 97 -1.34 -17.12 -6.77
C GLN A 97 -0.67 -16.77 -5.44
N GLY A 98 -1.17 -15.75 -4.71
CA GLY A 98 -0.61 -15.33 -3.43
C GLY A 98 -0.97 -16.27 -2.29
N GLU A 99 0.00 -16.60 -1.44
CA GLU A 99 -0.24 -17.36 -0.19
C GLU A 99 -0.96 -16.52 0.87
N ALA A 100 -0.74 -15.20 0.85
CA ALA A 100 -1.33 -14.25 1.77
C ALA A 100 -2.02 -13.14 0.98
N VAL A 101 -3.33 -13.07 1.05
CA VAL A 101 -4.14 -12.12 0.28
C VAL A 101 -5.21 -11.51 1.16
N VAL A 102 -5.41 -10.20 1.00
CA VAL A 102 -6.51 -9.46 1.60
C VAL A 102 -7.37 -8.91 0.47
N PHE A 103 -8.68 -9.11 0.54
CA PHE A 103 -9.64 -8.47 -0.36
C PHE A 103 -10.48 -7.45 0.37
N TYR A 104 -10.93 -6.44 -0.35
CA TYR A 104 -11.99 -5.54 0.08
C TYR A 104 -13.20 -5.76 -0.82
N GLY A 105 -14.35 -6.02 -0.22
CA GLY A 105 -15.53 -6.43 -0.98
C GLY A 105 -16.70 -6.80 -0.10
N LYS A 106 -17.72 -7.42 -0.69
CA LYS A 106 -18.96 -7.81 0.00
C LYS A 106 -19.54 -9.09 -0.56
N LEU A 107 -20.49 -9.70 0.15
CA LEU A 107 -21.19 -10.88 -0.36
C LEU A 107 -22.18 -10.51 -1.47
N GLY A 108 -22.17 -11.31 -2.53
CA GLY A 108 -23.12 -11.23 -3.63
C GLY A 108 -24.51 -11.79 -3.28
N PRO A 109 -25.43 -11.79 -4.26
CA PRO A 109 -26.72 -12.44 -4.13
C PRO A 109 -26.54 -13.96 -3.91
N ALA A 110 -27.45 -14.56 -3.16
CA ALA A 110 -27.45 -16.00 -2.98
C ALA A 110 -27.96 -16.70 -4.23
N GLU A 111 -27.31 -17.79 -4.63
CA GLU A 111 -27.84 -18.67 -5.66
C GLU A 111 -29.03 -19.50 -5.13
N ALA A 112 -29.98 -19.81 -6.02
CA ALA A 112 -31.23 -20.46 -5.63
C ALA A 112 -31.06 -21.92 -5.17
N ARG A 113 -30.05 -22.64 -5.67
CA ARG A 113 -29.95 -24.11 -5.49
C ARG A 113 -29.34 -24.51 -4.16
N PHE A 114 -28.20 -23.93 -3.79
CA PHE A 114 -27.48 -24.29 -2.57
C PHE A 114 -27.35 -23.12 -1.58
N ASN A 115 -27.95 -21.96 -1.89
CA ASN A 115 -27.88 -20.75 -1.07
C ASN A 115 -26.43 -20.30 -0.80
N THR A 116 -25.50 -20.65 -1.69
CA THR A 116 -24.12 -20.13 -1.65
C THR A 116 -24.07 -18.73 -2.25
N ARG A 117 -23.02 -17.98 -1.94
CA ARG A 117 -22.84 -16.59 -2.38
C ARG A 117 -21.43 -16.39 -2.91
N PRO A 118 -21.24 -15.65 -4.01
CA PRO A 118 -19.91 -15.23 -4.41
C PRO A 118 -19.45 -14.08 -3.51
N PHE A 119 -18.14 -13.87 -3.42
CA PHE A 119 -17.58 -12.64 -2.85
C PHE A 119 -17.27 -11.66 -3.97
N LEU A 120 -17.94 -10.52 -3.97
CA LEU A 120 -17.74 -9.46 -4.95
C LEU A 120 -16.51 -8.64 -4.54
N VAL A 121 -15.39 -8.87 -5.22
CA VAL A 121 -14.12 -8.20 -4.95
C VAL A 121 -14.14 -6.80 -5.55
N SER A 122 -13.78 -5.80 -4.76
CA SER A 122 -13.63 -4.41 -5.20
C SER A 122 -12.15 -3.98 -5.27
N ALA A 123 -11.32 -4.48 -4.36
CA ALA A 123 -9.88 -4.28 -4.36
C ALA A 123 -9.14 -5.47 -3.75
N ALA A 124 -7.86 -5.61 -4.09
CA ALA A 124 -7.01 -6.72 -3.67
C ALA A 124 -5.64 -6.22 -3.20
N TRP A 125 -5.10 -6.89 -2.19
CA TRP A 125 -3.74 -6.70 -1.70
C TRP A 125 -3.04 -8.05 -1.55
N ARG A 126 -1.81 -8.14 -2.05
CA ARG A 126 -0.98 -9.35 -1.99
C ARG A 126 0.16 -9.17 -1.00
N GLY A 127 0.28 -10.11 -0.06
CA GLY A 127 1.38 -10.18 0.90
C GLY A 127 2.71 -10.51 0.23
N LEU A 128 3.81 -10.06 0.84
CA LEU A 128 5.14 -10.35 0.33
C LEU A 128 5.45 -11.87 0.36
N PRO A 129 6.06 -12.44 -0.70
CA PRO A 129 6.33 -13.87 -0.78
C PRO A 129 7.30 -14.33 0.31
N GLY A 130 7.09 -15.54 0.84
CA GLY A 130 7.94 -16.15 1.86
C GLY A 130 7.83 -15.50 3.25
N ILE A 131 6.93 -14.54 3.45
CA ILE A 131 6.70 -13.86 4.72
C ILE A 131 5.32 -14.23 5.23
N THR A 132 5.23 -14.57 6.51
CA THR A 132 3.96 -14.90 7.17
C THR A 132 3.69 -13.92 8.29
N ARG A 133 2.42 -13.54 8.43
CA ARG A 133 1.96 -12.68 9.50
C ARG A 133 2.22 -13.34 10.86
N ALA A 134 2.81 -12.61 11.80
CA ALA A 134 2.96 -13.07 13.18
C ALA A 134 1.59 -13.23 13.90
N ALA A 135 1.49 -14.23 14.78
CA ALA A 135 0.27 -14.49 15.52
C ALA A 135 -0.12 -13.29 16.42
N GLY A 136 -1.42 -13.00 16.51
CA GLY A 136 -1.96 -11.92 17.35
C GLY A 136 -1.83 -10.50 16.79
N GLU A 137 -1.15 -10.32 15.65
CA GLU A 137 -1.07 -9.00 15.01
C GLU A 137 -2.37 -8.59 14.32
N SER A 138 -2.59 -7.28 14.27
CA SER A 138 -3.77 -6.69 13.64
C SER A 138 -3.42 -6.09 12.28
N PHE A 139 -4.41 -5.99 11.41
CA PHE A 139 -4.27 -5.33 10.12
C PHE A 139 -4.53 -3.83 10.23
N PHE A 140 -3.69 -3.03 9.58
CA PHE A 140 -3.81 -1.58 9.54
C PHE A 140 -3.68 -1.07 8.11
N ARG A 141 -4.39 0.04 7.83
CA ARG A 141 -4.05 0.97 6.77
C ARG A 141 -3.31 2.13 7.39
N VAL A 142 -2.21 2.55 6.78
CA VAL A 142 -1.49 3.76 7.19
C VAL A 142 -1.78 4.85 6.16
N ALA A 143 -1.85 6.09 6.64
CA ALA A 143 -1.94 7.26 5.78
C ALA A 143 -1.20 8.42 6.45
N GLN A 144 -0.68 9.34 5.65
CA GLN A 144 -0.17 10.60 6.18
C GLN A 144 -1.29 11.39 6.87
N SER A 145 -0.96 11.95 8.03
CA SER A 145 -1.82 12.84 8.78
C SER A 145 -1.57 14.27 8.29
N ARG A 146 -2.62 15.01 7.93
CA ARG A 146 -2.52 16.41 7.46
C ARG A 146 -2.26 17.40 8.61
N ILE A 147 -1.52 17.01 9.64
CA ILE A 147 -1.17 17.91 10.74
C ILE A 147 0.04 18.74 10.34
N GLU A 148 -0.18 20.04 10.19
CA GLU A 148 0.91 21.01 10.22
C GLU A 148 1.54 20.99 11.60
N CYS A 149 2.80 20.56 11.68
CA CYS A 149 3.46 20.42 12.96
C CYS A 149 4.39 21.58 13.23
N PHE A 150 4.21 22.22 14.39
CA PHE A 150 5.01 23.36 14.81
C PHE A 150 6.23 22.97 15.65
N THR A 151 6.22 21.81 16.32
CA THR A 151 7.29 21.34 17.23
C THR A 151 7.49 19.82 17.15
N THR A 152 8.72 19.36 16.97
CA THR A 152 9.09 17.94 16.88
C THR A 152 9.13 17.23 18.25
N PRO A 153 8.91 15.90 18.33
CA PRO A 153 8.64 14.95 17.24
C PRO A 153 7.16 14.93 16.82
N CYS A 154 6.93 14.94 15.52
CA CYS A 154 5.60 15.03 14.94
C CYS A 154 5.21 13.68 14.35
N PRO A 155 4.25 12.94 14.94
CA PRO A 155 3.77 11.72 14.32
C PRO A 155 2.96 12.08 13.08
N GLN A 156 3.59 11.93 11.91
CA GLN A 156 3.01 12.25 10.61
C GLN A 156 2.12 11.13 10.09
N LEU A 157 2.04 9.98 10.76
CA LEU A 157 1.31 8.82 10.26
C LEU A 157 0.10 8.50 11.13
N LEU A 158 -1.00 8.13 10.48
CA LEU A 158 -2.23 7.68 11.09
C LEU A 158 -2.48 6.22 10.72
N ALA A 159 -2.25 5.31 11.67
CA ALA A 159 -2.53 3.89 11.52
C ALA A 159 -3.99 3.60 11.90
N THR A 160 -4.82 3.26 10.92
CA THR A 160 -6.24 2.93 11.11
C THR A 160 -6.43 1.43 11.11
N ARG A 161 -7.04 0.90 12.17
CA ARG A 161 -7.25 -0.54 12.32
C ARG A 161 -8.43 -0.98 11.44
N LEU A 162 -8.19 -1.91 10.52
CA LEU A 162 -9.22 -2.35 9.57
C LEU A 162 -10.38 -3.04 10.30
N ASN A 163 -11.62 -2.82 9.85
CA ASN A 163 -12.89 -3.41 10.35
C ASN A 163 -13.21 -3.28 11.86
N ALA A 164 -12.32 -2.71 12.67
CA ALA A 164 -12.49 -2.61 14.12
C ALA A 164 -12.77 -1.16 14.58
N GLY A 165 -12.63 -0.19 13.65
CA GLY A 165 -12.61 1.23 13.99
C GLY A 165 -11.37 1.60 14.80
N GLY A 166 -11.19 2.91 14.98
CA GLY A 166 -10.07 3.48 15.72
C GLY A 166 -8.82 3.68 14.87
N SER A 167 -8.12 4.77 15.19
CA SER A 167 -6.85 5.12 14.57
C SER A 167 -5.87 5.55 15.64
N THR A 168 -4.61 5.17 15.47
CA THR A 168 -3.51 5.53 16.34
C THR A 168 -2.49 6.32 15.55
N ARG A 169 -2.01 7.44 16.12
CA ARG A 169 -0.89 8.17 15.52
C ARG A 169 0.40 7.41 15.80
N VAL A 170 1.19 7.21 14.76
CA VAL A 170 2.50 6.56 14.85
C VAL A 170 3.56 7.50 14.31
N GLY A 171 4.76 7.44 14.89
CA GLY A 171 5.90 8.24 14.44
C GLY A 171 6.58 7.62 13.23
N ASP A 172 6.51 6.30 13.10
CA ASP A 172 7.27 5.53 12.11
C ASP A 172 6.61 4.14 11.88
N VAL A 173 6.97 3.50 10.76
CA VAL A 173 6.60 2.13 10.41
C VAL A 173 7.86 1.31 10.18
N ALA A 174 8.14 0.36 11.09
CA ALA A 174 9.25 -0.57 10.93
C ALA A 174 8.83 -1.76 10.05
N VAL A 175 9.53 -1.94 8.93
CA VAL A 175 9.27 -3.03 7.97
C VAL A 175 10.33 -4.14 7.99
N GLY A 176 11.29 -4.08 8.91
CA GLY A 176 12.42 -5.02 8.95
C GLY A 176 12.00 -6.49 9.11
N ARG A 177 10.92 -6.78 9.87
CA ARG A 177 10.37 -8.14 10.01
C ARG A 177 9.54 -8.58 8.80
N ALA A 178 9.06 -7.61 8.02
CA ALA A 178 8.30 -7.82 6.81
C ALA A 178 9.16 -7.76 5.54
N SER A 179 10.50 -7.86 5.66
CA SER A 179 11.43 -7.73 4.55
C SER A 179 12.43 -8.89 4.55
N LEU A 180 12.59 -9.56 3.42
CA LEU A 180 13.69 -10.50 3.21
C LEU A 180 14.98 -9.75 2.83
N MET A 181 16.08 -10.51 2.72
CA MET A 181 17.38 -9.96 2.34
C MET A 181 17.31 -9.24 0.98
N ALA A 182 17.94 -8.06 0.90
CA ALA A 182 18.03 -7.22 -0.30
C ALA A 182 16.70 -6.71 -0.86
N VAL A 183 15.57 -6.88 -0.15
CA VAL A 183 14.35 -6.12 -0.42
C VAL A 183 14.57 -4.68 0.05
N ASP A 184 14.19 -3.71 -0.78
CA ASP A 184 14.34 -2.30 -0.47
C ASP A 184 13.29 -1.86 0.56
N GLN A 185 13.74 -1.62 1.79
CA GLN A 185 12.86 -1.21 2.89
C GLN A 185 12.33 0.21 2.74
N THR A 186 13.03 1.09 2.00
CA THR A 186 12.57 2.46 1.74
C THR A 186 11.40 2.44 0.77
N TRP A 187 11.53 1.67 -0.31
CA TRP A 187 10.40 1.39 -1.22
C TRP A 187 9.21 0.80 -0.45
N LEU A 188 9.46 -0.20 0.40
CA LEU A 188 8.38 -0.88 1.12
C LEU A 188 7.64 0.05 2.10
N ALA A 189 8.37 0.89 2.84
CA ALA A 189 7.79 1.92 3.69
C ALA A 189 6.95 2.93 2.88
N ASN A 190 7.49 3.41 1.76
CA ASN A 190 6.75 4.31 0.87
C ASN A 190 5.44 3.69 0.35
N ARG A 191 5.40 2.38 0.05
CA ARG A 191 4.13 1.73 -0.36
C ARG A 191 3.07 1.71 0.74
N ILE A 192 3.48 1.68 2.00
CA ILE A 192 2.59 1.75 3.15
C ILE A 192 2.07 3.19 3.34
N GLU A 193 2.95 4.17 3.19
CA GLU A 193 2.65 5.58 3.49
C GLU A 193 1.87 6.28 2.36
N GLU A 194 2.22 6.02 1.10
CA GLU A 194 1.73 6.76 -0.06
C GLU A 194 0.84 5.92 -0.99
N HIS A 195 1.09 4.62 -1.12
CA HIS A 195 0.42 3.79 -2.14
C HIS A 195 -0.65 2.84 -1.57
N GLY A 196 -1.06 3.07 -0.32
CA GLY A 196 -2.19 2.36 0.30
C GLY A 196 -1.96 0.86 0.49
N ALA A 197 -0.70 0.43 0.69
CA ALA A 197 -0.43 -0.91 1.17
C ALA A 197 -1.02 -1.12 2.58
N LEU A 198 -1.43 -2.35 2.87
CA LEU A 198 -1.88 -2.74 4.20
C LEU A 198 -0.73 -3.39 4.94
N VAL A 199 -0.76 -3.32 6.26
CA VAL A 199 0.22 -4.03 7.10
C VAL A 199 -0.49 -4.90 8.11
N ALA A 200 0.09 -6.06 8.40
CA ALA A 200 -0.18 -6.74 9.65
C ALA A 200 0.98 -6.41 10.61
N ALA A 201 0.63 -5.81 11.75
CA ALA A 201 1.59 -5.20 12.65
C ALA A 201 1.15 -5.29 14.11
N LYS A 202 2.11 -5.05 15.00
CA LYS A 202 1.88 -4.71 16.40
C LYS A 202 2.24 -3.25 16.64
N LEU A 203 1.52 -2.60 17.54
CA LEU A 203 1.91 -1.29 18.06
C LEU A 203 3.00 -1.51 19.12
N GLY A 204 4.10 -0.76 19.01
CA GLY A 204 5.22 -0.75 19.95
C GLY A 204 5.72 0.67 20.19
N THR A 205 6.95 0.77 20.68
CA THR A 205 7.64 2.05 20.92
C THR A 205 8.98 2.08 20.20
N THR A 206 9.38 3.26 19.72
CA THR A 206 10.71 3.52 19.19
C THR A 206 11.72 3.65 20.33
N PRO A 207 13.04 3.65 20.06
CA PRO A 207 14.07 3.93 21.08
C PRO A 207 13.92 5.29 21.76
N ASN A 208 13.19 6.23 21.14
CA ASN A 208 12.90 7.57 21.69
C ASN A 208 11.50 7.64 22.31
N ASP A 209 10.92 6.50 22.71
CA ASP A 209 9.58 6.35 23.29
C ASP A 209 8.41 6.87 22.43
N GLY A 210 8.62 7.05 21.12
CA GLY A 210 7.55 7.37 20.18
C GLY A 210 6.73 6.13 19.78
N PRO A 211 5.44 6.26 19.45
CA PRO A 211 4.64 5.12 18.98
C PRO A 211 5.19 4.59 17.64
N LEU A 212 5.43 3.28 17.56
CA LEU A 212 5.96 2.58 16.39
C LEU A 212 4.94 1.55 15.88
N LEU A 213 4.76 1.47 14.57
CA LEU A 213 4.05 0.36 13.93
C LEU A 213 5.07 -0.66 13.42
N ASP A 214 5.27 -1.76 14.13
CA ASP A 214 6.23 -2.81 13.77
C ASP A 214 5.52 -3.89 12.94
N ALA A 215 5.70 -3.85 11.61
CA ALA A 215 5.01 -4.72 10.66
C ALA A 215 5.72 -6.08 10.51
N SER A 216 4.99 -7.18 10.66
CA SER A 216 5.49 -8.53 10.31
C SER A 216 5.18 -8.94 8.87
N GLN A 217 4.19 -8.30 8.24
CA GLN A 217 3.84 -8.54 6.84
C GLN A 217 3.26 -7.27 6.21
N VAL A 218 3.61 -7.02 4.95
CA VAL A 218 3.10 -5.94 4.12
C VAL A 218 2.33 -6.54 2.95
N TYR A 219 1.15 -5.97 2.68
CA TYR A 219 0.27 -6.38 1.59
C TYR A 219 0.18 -5.23 0.59
N LEU A 220 0.77 -5.43 -0.59
CA LEU A 220 0.81 -4.42 -1.64
C LEU A 220 -0.52 -4.36 -2.38
N LYS A 221 -1.04 -3.16 -2.59
CA LYS A 221 -2.27 -2.92 -3.35
C LYS A 221 -2.05 -3.34 -4.81
N LEU A 222 -3.06 -3.98 -5.39
CA LEU A 222 -3.05 -4.41 -6.79
C LEU A 222 -4.01 -3.54 -7.64
N PRO A 223 -3.67 -3.25 -8.92
CA PRO A 223 -2.32 -3.37 -9.50
C PRO A 223 -1.31 -2.53 -8.69
N GLU A 224 -0.06 -2.97 -8.66
CA GLU A 224 1.01 -2.10 -8.15
C GLU A 224 1.21 -1.00 -9.18
N GLN A 225 1.04 0.25 -8.75
CA GLN A 225 1.20 1.42 -9.59
C GLN A 225 2.44 2.16 -9.11
N PRO A 226 3.62 1.87 -9.68
CA PRO A 226 4.79 2.69 -9.40
C PRO A 226 4.54 4.08 -9.97
N GLY A 227 4.94 5.12 -9.23
CA GLY A 227 4.90 6.48 -9.75
C GLY A 227 5.68 6.60 -11.07
N PRO A 228 5.35 7.57 -11.94
CA PRO A 228 6.09 7.77 -13.17
C PRO A 228 7.55 8.11 -12.85
N CYS A 229 8.49 7.42 -13.49
CA CYS A 229 9.90 7.75 -13.31
C CYS A 229 10.23 9.13 -13.89
N PRO A 230 10.82 10.04 -13.10
CA PRO A 230 11.13 11.37 -13.58
C PRO A 230 12.18 11.32 -14.69
N LEU A 231 11.95 12.07 -15.76
CA LEU A 231 12.92 12.22 -16.84
C LEU A 231 13.98 13.24 -16.42
N VAL A 232 15.13 12.75 -15.96
CA VAL A 232 16.26 13.59 -15.57
C VAL A 232 17.20 13.75 -16.77
N LYS A 233 17.38 14.99 -17.25
CA LYS A 233 18.40 15.32 -18.27
C LYS A 233 19.71 15.64 -17.57
N MET A 234 20.70 14.75 -17.70
CA MET A 234 22.06 14.98 -17.20
C MET A 234 23.07 15.12 -18.36
N PRO A 235 24.08 15.98 -18.23
CA PRO A 235 25.15 16.09 -19.21
C PRO A 235 26.03 14.84 -19.19
N ALA A 236 26.43 14.35 -20.38
CA ALA A 236 27.27 13.17 -20.52
C ALA A 236 28.55 13.27 -19.68
N CYS A 237 28.88 12.18 -18.97
CA CYS A 237 30.10 12.09 -18.19
C CYS A 237 31.35 12.24 -19.07
N GLN A 238 32.26 13.11 -18.66
CA GLN A 238 33.51 13.40 -19.36
C GLN A 238 34.67 12.59 -18.78
N GLY A 239 35.73 12.41 -19.58
CA GLY A 239 37.00 11.84 -19.11
C GLY A 239 36.93 10.37 -18.70
N GLY A 240 36.17 9.55 -19.42
CA GLY A 240 36.05 8.10 -19.16
C GLY A 240 35.24 7.75 -17.90
N LYS A 241 34.61 8.74 -17.26
CA LYS A 241 33.68 8.52 -16.14
C LYS A 241 32.36 7.94 -16.64
N VAL A 242 31.64 7.25 -15.76
CA VAL A 242 30.31 6.72 -16.00
C VAL A 242 29.32 7.27 -14.98
N TYR A 243 28.03 7.22 -15.30
CA TYR A 243 27.01 7.55 -14.31
C TYR A 243 26.99 6.50 -13.19
N ASN A 244 27.03 7.00 -11.97
CA ASN A 244 26.51 6.33 -10.80
C ASN A 244 25.00 6.56 -10.75
N GLU A 245 24.25 5.54 -10.40
CA GLU A 245 22.79 5.50 -10.42
C GLU A 245 22.27 5.29 -8.99
N THR A 246 21.17 5.96 -8.68
CA THR A 246 20.41 5.81 -7.44
C THR A 246 19.03 5.27 -7.75
N ARG A 247 18.50 4.43 -6.87
CA ARG A 247 17.14 3.92 -6.98
C ARG A 247 16.23 4.72 -6.06
N THR A 248 15.13 5.24 -6.58
CA THR A 248 14.13 5.97 -5.79
C THR A 248 13.16 5.03 -5.10
N GLU A 249 12.34 5.57 -4.20
CA GLU A 249 11.21 4.92 -3.57
C GLU A 249 10.15 4.40 -4.56
N ASP A 250 10.11 4.94 -5.78
CA ASP A 250 9.29 4.43 -6.89
C ASP A 250 10.03 3.41 -7.77
N ARG A 251 11.17 2.90 -7.29
CA ARG A 251 12.05 1.94 -7.97
C ARG A 251 12.71 2.46 -9.24
N CYS A 252 12.64 3.77 -9.49
CA CYS A 252 13.27 4.38 -10.65
C CYS A 252 14.78 4.42 -10.47
N VAL A 253 15.51 3.88 -11.45
CA VAL A 253 16.96 3.98 -11.49
C VAL A 253 17.31 5.26 -12.23
N LEU A 254 17.78 6.26 -11.48
CA LEU A 254 18.10 7.58 -11.99
C LEU A 254 19.62 7.82 -11.92
N PRO A 255 20.22 8.48 -12.93
CA PRO A 255 21.60 8.92 -12.82
C PRO A 255 21.72 9.95 -11.69
N SER A 256 22.80 9.87 -10.91
CA SER A 256 23.05 10.74 -9.75
C SER A 256 24.30 11.60 -9.94
N MET A 257 25.43 10.99 -10.30
CA MET A 257 26.72 11.68 -10.47
C MET A 257 27.68 10.89 -11.36
N CYS A 258 28.70 11.55 -11.91
CA CYS A 258 29.75 10.87 -12.68
C CYS A 258 30.88 10.35 -11.77
N VAL A 259 31.18 9.06 -11.85
CA VAL A 259 32.25 8.41 -11.08
C VAL A 259 33.25 7.75 -12.02
N THR A 260 34.51 7.67 -11.57
CA THR A 260 35.53 6.89 -12.28
C THR A 260 35.25 5.40 -12.03
N PRO A 261 35.03 4.57 -13.06
CA PRO A 261 34.82 3.13 -12.86
C PRO A 261 36.08 2.48 -12.30
N GLY A 262 35.92 1.44 -11.50
CA GLY A 262 37.02 0.77 -10.81
C GLY A 262 36.67 -0.65 -10.37
N PRO A 263 37.59 -1.37 -9.71
CA PRO A 263 37.35 -2.73 -9.26
C PRO A 263 36.24 -2.76 -8.19
N CYS A 264 35.43 -3.82 -8.24
CA CYS A 264 34.30 -4.04 -7.33
C CYS A 264 34.46 -5.35 -6.59
N THR A 265 34.11 -5.36 -5.31
CA THR A 265 33.92 -6.60 -4.56
C THR A 265 32.60 -7.25 -5.01
N PHE A 266 32.71 -8.38 -5.72
CA PHE A 266 31.53 -9.09 -6.21
C PHE A 266 30.85 -9.85 -5.06
N PHE A 267 29.77 -9.28 -4.53
CA PHE A 267 28.81 -10.01 -3.72
C PHE A 267 27.42 -9.78 -4.31
N LEU A 268 26.95 -10.75 -5.11
CA LEU A 268 25.62 -10.72 -5.72
C LEU A 268 24.71 -11.69 -4.96
N PRO A 269 23.86 -11.20 -4.04
CA PRO A 269 22.92 -12.07 -3.35
C PRO A 269 21.96 -12.71 -4.36
N LEU A 270 21.62 -13.97 -4.11
CA LEU A 270 20.50 -14.63 -4.78
C LEU A 270 19.19 -14.14 -4.13
N CYS A 271 18.22 -13.79 -4.95
CA CYS A 271 16.89 -13.44 -4.44
C CYS A 271 16.13 -14.72 -4.08
N PRO A 272 15.32 -14.69 -3.00
CA PRO A 272 14.49 -15.82 -2.62
C PRO A 272 13.34 -16.04 -3.63
N ASP A 273 12.68 -17.20 -3.52
CA ASP A 273 11.54 -17.54 -4.38
C ASP A 273 10.43 -16.48 -4.31
N GLY A 274 9.85 -16.16 -5.45
CA GLY A 274 8.85 -15.09 -5.59
C GLY A 274 9.44 -13.68 -5.72
N TYR A 275 10.77 -13.54 -5.80
CA TYR A 275 11.45 -12.26 -6.04
C TYR A 275 12.31 -12.30 -7.31
N THR A 276 12.34 -11.18 -8.01
CA THR A 276 13.16 -10.92 -9.19
C THR A 276 14.34 -10.05 -8.81
N ARG A 277 15.53 -10.47 -9.24
CA ARG A 277 16.75 -9.69 -9.03
C ARG A 277 16.79 -8.51 -9.98
N VAL A 278 16.92 -7.31 -9.43
CA VAL A 278 17.18 -6.08 -10.18
C VAL A 278 18.57 -5.56 -9.84
N GLN A 279 19.25 -4.98 -10.83
CA GLN A 279 20.62 -4.52 -10.69
C GLN A 279 20.83 -3.20 -11.43
N TRP A 280 21.61 -2.30 -10.83
CA TRP A 280 22.02 -1.03 -11.43
C TRP A 280 23.45 -0.67 -11.02
N LYS A 281 24.05 0.33 -11.65
CA LYS A 281 25.42 0.81 -11.35
C LYS A 281 25.37 1.80 -10.20
N GLY A 282 25.57 1.33 -8.96
CA GLY A 282 25.54 2.17 -7.77
C GLY A 282 26.91 2.33 -7.08
N ARG A 283 26.94 3.08 -5.97
CA ARG A 283 28.10 3.22 -5.06
C ARG A 283 29.37 3.80 -5.72
N ALA A 284 30.47 3.82 -4.95
CA ALA A 284 31.79 4.17 -5.47
C ALA A 284 32.18 3.23 -6.61
N ASN A 285 32.92 3.74 -7.60
CA ASN A 285 33.41 2.99 -8.76
C ASN A 285 32.33 2.42 -9.70
N ALA A 286 31.08 2.87 -9.59
CA ALA A 286 29.94 2.35 -10.35
C ALA A 286 29.73 0.84 -10.19
N CYS A 287 29.99 0.34 -8.98
CA CYS A 287 29.80 -1.06 -8.67
C CYS A 287 28.33 -1.50 -8.73
N PRO A 288 28.05 -2.75 -9.12
CA PRO A 288 26.68 -3.21 -9.18
C PRO A 288 26.03 -3.18 -7.79
N VAL A 289 24.85 -2.57 -7.70
CA VAL A 289 23.95 -2.68 -6.55
C VAL A 289 22.79 -3.56 -6.97
N VAL A 290 22.35 -4.42 -6.05
CA VAL A 290 21.31 -5.41 -6.28
C VAL A 290 20.19 -5.18 -5.28
N ALA A 291 18.95 -5.35 -5.75
CA ALA A 291 17.78 -5.51 -4.90
C ALA A 291 16.91 -6.68 -5.38
N CYS A 292 16.05 -7.15 -4.49
CA CYS A 292 15.08 -8.21 -4.74
C CYS A 292 13.67 -7.63 -4.70
N ASP A 293 13.03 -7.52 -5.86
CA ASP A 293 11.66 -7.03 -5.96
C ASP A 293 10.69 -8.21 -6.02
N PRO A 294 9.52 -8.15 -5.37
CA PRO A 294 8.51 -9.19 -5.56
C PRO A 294 8.14 -9.33 -7.04
N THR A 295 8.24 -10.53 -7.59
CA THR A 295 8.11 -10.77 -9.04
C THR A 295 6.78 -10.28 -9.60
N PHE A 296 5.71 -10.34 -8.83
CA PHE A 296 4.38 -9.85 -9.23
C PHE A 296 4.25 -8.33 -9.33
N THR A 297 5.30 -7.59 -8.96
CA THR A 297 5.37 -6.13 -9.05
C THR A 297 6.32 -5.66 -10.15
N VAL A 298 6.98 -6.60 -10.84
CA VAL A 298 7.86 -6.29 -11.96
C VAL A 298 7.06 -6.62 -13.23
N PRO A 299 6.94 -5.69 -14.19
CA PRO A 299 6.34 -6.01 -15.48
C PRO A 299 7.03 -7.24 -16.07
N ALA A 300 6.26 -8.18 -16.63
CA ALA A 300 6.84 -9.28 -17.36
C ALA A 300 7.82 -8.71 -18.41
N ALA A 301 9.08 -9.17 -18.39
CA ALA A 301 10.08 -8.72 -19.35
C ALA A 301 9.52 -8.96 -20.77
N GLN A 302 9.25 -7.86 -21.49
CA GLN A 302 8.80 -7.88 -22.87
C GLN A 302 9.95 -8.26 -23.81
#